data_AF-A0A964FAM7-F1
#
_entry.id   AF-A0A964FAM7-F1
#
_cell.length_a   1.000
_cell.length_b   1.000
_cell.length_c   1.000
_cell.angle_alpha   90.00
_cell.angle_beta   90.00
_cell.angle_gamma   90.00
#
_symmetry.space_group_name_H-M   'P 1'
#
loop_
_entity.id
_entity.type
_entity.pdbx_description
1 polymer ?
#
loop_
_entity_poly.entity_id
_entity_poly.type
_entity_poly.pdbx_seq_one_letter_code
_entity_poly.pdbx_strand_id
1 'polypeptide(L)'
;MRDGLEKGRAPRATALEIVGRVNKTTGKREGGFIGLTSQQAEYALSAREELLSGDPKLLRHYLTRELRDKRFDRLIMKVIDGRETITAADAAKIVGRYKDKMLKFRGDMIARTESLTALRAGRHEGYAQLLDSGTVTEDQIERTWDATGDKRTRLDHLAMEGQKVRGLSAPFVAPDGSQLMFPGDTSLGAPGAQTIACRCIEKVRIRYL
;
A
#
# COMPACT_ATOMS: atom_id res chain seq x y z
N MET A 1 19.08 10.01 0.36
CA MET A 1 19.74 11.29 0.75
C MET A 1 21.25 11.22 0.59
N ARG A 2 21.92 10.13 1.03
CA ARG A 2 23.35 9.87 0.77
C ARG A 2 23.74 10.02 -0.72
N ASP A 3 22.97 9.42 -1.61
CA ASP A 3 23.20 9.46 -3.07
C ASP A 3 23.24 10.89 -3.69
N GLY A 4 22.54 11.87 -3.10
CA GLY A 4 22.52 13.24 -3.60
C GLY A 4 23.79 14.05 -3.25
N LEU A 5 24.36 13.78 -2.08
CA LEU A 5 25.61 14.39 -1.61
C LEU A 5 26.82 13.71 -2.26
N GLU A 6 26.79 12.38 -2.41
CA GLU A 6 27.83 11.61 -3.10
C GLU A 6 27.97 11.99 -4.58
N LYS A 7 26.88 12.41 -5.24
CA LYS A 7 26.87 12.87 -6.64
C LYS A 7 27.13 14.37 -6.81
N GLY A 8 27.55 15.09 -5.76
CA GLY A 8 27.88 16.52 -5.83
C GLY A 8 26.71 17.44 -6.20
N ARG A 9 25.45 17.02 -5.96
CA ARG A 9 24.28 17.83 -6.35
C ARG A 9 24.05 18.97 -5.36
N ALA A 10 23.78 20.16 -5.89
CA ALA A 10 23.49 21.35 -5.09
C ALA A 10 22.30 21.11 -4.13
N PRO A 11 22.36 21.55 -2.86
CA PRO A 11 21.32 21.29 -1.86
C PRO A 11 19.89 21.67 -2.31
N ARG A 12 19.75 22.77 -3.05
CA ARG A 12 18.47 23.24 -3.61
C ARG A 12 17.88 22.28 -4.64
N ALA A 13 18.73 21.65 -5.47
CA ALA A 13 18.27 20.68 -6.46
C ALA A 13 17.73 19.42 -5.78
N THR A 14 18.43 18.94 -4.74
CA THR A 14 17.99 17.82 -3.89
C THR A 14 16.67 18.14 -3.19
N ALA A 15 16.52 19.35 -2.63
CA ALA A 15 15.26 19.78 -2.02
C ALA A 15 14.09 19.74 -3.01
N LEU A 16 14.29 20.20 -4.26
CA LEU A 16 13.26 20.17 -5.30
C LEU A 16 12.91 18.74 -5.76
N GLU A 17 13.84 17.78 -5.68
CA GLU A 17 13.52 16.37 -5.93
C GLU A 17 12.67 15.78 -4.79
N ILE A 18 12.92 16.19 -3.54
CA ILE A 18 12.15 15.77 -2.36
C ILE A 18 10.73 16.34 -2.43
N VAL A 19 10.59 17.66 -2.46
CA VAL A 19 9.27 18.30 -2.33
C VAL A 19 8.51 18.38 -3.66
N GLY A 20 9.20 18.35 -4.80
CA GLY A 20 8.61 18.59 -6.12
C GLY A 20 8.64 20.06 -6.53
N ARG A 21 8.19 20.35 -7.75
CA ARG A 21 8.17 21.71 -8.34
C ARG A 21 6.74 22.22 -8.46
N VAL A 22 6.55 23.53 -8.35
CA VAL A 22 5.24 24.15 -8.58
C VAL A 22 4.95 24.17 -10.07
N ASN A 23 3.86 23.52 -10.47
CA ASN A 23 3.35 23.56 -11.83
C ASN A 23 2.65 24.91 -12.04
N LYS A 24 3.10 25.67 -13.04
CA LYS A 24 2.62 27.04 -13.31
C LYS A 24 1.15 27.08 -13.76
N THR A 25 0.64 26.01 -14.36
CA THR A 25 -0.74 25.93 -14.84
C THR A 25 -1.70 25.55 -13.71
N THR A 26 -1.31 24.60 -12.86
CA THR A 26 -2.20 24.09 -11.79
C THR A 26 -2.02 24.82 -10.46
N GLY A 27 -0.91 25.57 -10.30
CA GLY A 27 -0.51 26.22 -9.04
C GLY A 27 -0.06 25.24 -7.95
N LYS A 28 -0.06 23.92 -8.22
CA LYS A 28 0.22 22.88 -7.23
C LYS A 28 1.65 22.35 -7.36
N ARG A 29 2.20 21.85 -6.25
CA ARG A 29 3.51 21.20 -6.23
C ARG A 29 3.37 19.74 -6.68
N GLU A 30 4.13 19.35 -7.70
CA GLU A 30 4.06 18.03 -8.36
C GLU A 30 5.47 17.41 -8.51
N GLY A 31 5.55 16.08 -8.61
CA GLY A 31 6.78 15.34 -8.94
C GLY A 31 7.83 15.18 -7.82
N GLY A 32 7.48 15.56 -6.58
CA GLY A 32 8.27 15.25 -5.38
C GLY A 32 8.14 13.78 -5.00
N PHE A 33 9.09 13.26 -4.23
CA PHE A 33 8.97 11.93 -3.61
C PHE A 33 8.65 11.98 -2.11
N ILE A 34 8.47 13.17 -1.53
CA ILE A 34 8.00 13.28 -0.15
C ILE A 34 6.67 12.51 0.01
N GLY A 35 6.64 11.59 0.98
CA GLY A 35 5.53 10.68 1.20
C GLY A 35 5.66 9.31 0.52
N LEU A 36 6.62 9.08 -0.38
CA LEU A 36 6.94 7.75 -0.90
C LEU A 36 7.79 6.95 0.11
N THR A 37 7.67 5.62 0.06
CA THR A 37 8.60 4.73 0.78
C THR A 37 9.98 4.72 0.10
N SER A 38 11.01 4.24 0.80
CA SER A 38 12.36 4.07 0.22
C SER A 38 12.33 3.21 -1.05
N GLN A 39 11.58 2.10 -1.03
CA GLN A 39 11.40 1.22 -2.17
C GLN A 39 10.71 1.92 -3.36
N GLN A 40 9.68 2.73 -3.10
CA GLN A 40 9.02 3.50 -4.17
C GLN A 40 9.93 4.61 -4.73
N ALA A 41 10.80 5.19 -3.90
CA ALA A 41 11.79 6.14 -4.35
C ALA A 41 12.84 5.46 -5.25
N GLU A 42 13.31 4.26 -4.90
CA GLU A 42 14.18 3.43 -5.73
C GLU A 42 13.52 3.09 -7.07
N TYR A 43 12.24 2.70 -7.08
CA TYR A 43 11.51 2.47 -8.33
C TYR A 43 11.47 3.70 -9.24
N ALA A 44 11.33 4.91 -8.67
CA ALA A 44 11.37 6.14 -9.44
C ALA A 44 12.77 6.44 -10.01
N LEU A 45 13.83 6.08 -9.27
CA LEU A 45 15.21 6.22 -9.73
C LEU A 45 15.51 5.24 -10.86
N SER A 46 15.21 3.95 -10.69
CA SER A 46 15.40 2.94 -11.75
C SER A 46 14.59 3.27 -13.00
N ALA A 47 13.35 3.75 -12.84
CA ALA A 47 12.53 4.21 -13.96
C ALA A 47 13.19 5.36 -14.74
N ARG A 48 13.88 6.28 -14.05
CA ARG A 48 14.62 7.37 -14.69
C ARG A 48 15.82 6.84 -15.47
N GLU A 49 16.56 5.89 -14.90
CA GLU A 49 17.71 5.26 -15.55
C GLU A 49 17.29 4.48 -16.79
N GLU A 50 16.22 3.70 -16.71
CA GLU A 50 15.63 2.97 -17.84
C GLU A 50 15.30 3.91 -19.01
N LEU A 51 14.61 5.02 -18.72
CA LEU A 51 14.19 6.00 -19.73
C LEU A 51 15.36 6.75 -20.38
N LEU A 52 16.44 6.99 -19.63
CA LEU A 52 17.63 7.69 -20.12
C LEU A 52 18.65 6.76 -20.79
N SER A 53 18.52 5.45 -20.60
CA SER A 53 19.49 4.47 -21.12
C SER A 53 19.56 4.40 -22.64
N GLY A 54 18.44 4.65 -23.32
CA GLY A 54 18.30 4.41 -24.76
C GLY A 54 18.30 2.94 -25.17
N ASP A 55 18.45 2.00 -24.22
CA ASP A 55 18.45 0.56 -24.50
C ASP A 55 17.00 0.05 -24.68
N PRO A 56 16.67 -0.53 -25.85
CA PRO A 56 15.37 -1.17 -26.09
C PRO A 56 14.92 -2.13 -24.98
N LYS A 57 15.83 -2.89 -24.38
CA LYS A 57 15.50 -3.86 -23.31
C LYS A 57 15.05 -3.15 -22.03
N LEU A 58 15.77 -2.11 -21.61
CA LEU A 58 15.43 -1.34 -20.42
C LEU A 58 14.14 -0.54 -20.61
N LEU A 59 13.91 0.00 -21.81
CA LEU A 59 12.66 0.66 -22.15
C LEU A 59 11.47 -0.31 -22.15
N ARG A 60 11.66 -1.55 -22.61
CA ARG A 60 10.65 -2.62 -22.48
C ARG A 60 10.38 -2.97 -21.03
N HIS A 61 11.41 -3.00 -20.19
CA HIS A 61 11.25 -3.20 -18.75
C HIS A 61 10.42 -2.07 -18.12
N TYR A 62 10.66 -0.80 -18.47
CA TYR A 62 9.84 0.31 -17.99
C TYR A 62 8.35 0.11 -18.32
N LEU A 63 8.03 -0.41 -19.51
CA LEU A 63 6.66 -0.68 -19.95
C LEU A 63 5.96 -1.83 -19.18
N THR A 64 6.66 -2.59 -18.33
CA THR A 64 6.02 -3.57 -17.45
C THR A 64 5.47 -2.94 -16.16
N ARG A 65 5.94 -1.75 -15.79
CA ARG A 65 5.53 -1.05 -14.56
C ARG A 65 4.04 -0.72 -14.59
N GLU A 66 3.30 -1.17 -13.58
CA GLU A 66 1.83 -0.99 -13.53
C GLU A 66 1.40 0.46 -13.33
N LEU A 67 2.05 1.18 -12.42
CA LEU A 67 1.70 2.55 -12.06
C LEU A 67 2.23 3.60 -13.06
N ARG A 68 2.78 3.20 -14.22
CA ARG A 68 3.25 4.16 -15.23
C ARG A 68 2.09 4.94 -15.86
N ASP A 69 2.41 6.05 -16.50
CA ASP A 69 1.42 6.80 -17.29
C ASP A 69 1.42 6.30 -18.74
N LYS A 70 0.43 5.46 -19.06
CA LYS A 70 0.27 4.79 -20.37
C LYS A 70 0.17 5.76 -21.55
N ARG A 71 -0.11 7.05 -21.31
CA ARG A 71 -0.14 8.07 -22.37
C ARG A 71 1.24 8.27 -23.03
N PHE A 72 2.33 7.94 -22.34
CA PHE A 72 3.68 8.01 -22.87
C PHE A 72 4.15 6.71 -23.54
N ASP A 73 3.38 5.62 -23.46
CA ASP A 73 3.79 4.32 -24.01
C ASP A 73 4.07 4.40 -25.51
N ARG A 74 3.28 5.17 -26.26
CA ARG A 74 3.51 5.39 -27.70
C ARG A 74 4.84 6.07 -28.00
N LEU A 75 5.25 7.04 -27.18
CA LEU A 75 6.56 7.70 -27.33
C LEU A 75 7.68 6.69 -27.06
N ILE A 76 7.58 5.95 -25.97
CA ILE A 76 8.58 4.95 -25.58
C ILE A 76 8.72 3.85 -26.65
N MET A 77 7.61 3.40 -27.22
CA MET A 77 7.64 2.41 -28.32
C MET A 77 8.37 2.95 -29.56
N LYS A 78 8.13 4.20 -29.95
CA LYS A 78 8.88 4.79 -31.07
C LYS A 78 10.37 4.90 -30.80
N VAL A 79 10.75 5.17 -29.55
CA VAL A 79 12.16 5.24 -29.14
C VAL A 79 12.80 3.87 -29.24
N ILE A 80 12.08 2.83 -28.81
CA ILE A 80 12.52 1.44 -28.98
C ILE A 80 12.69 1.09 -30.45
N ASP A 81 11.81 1.59 -31.33
CA ASP A 81 11.91 1.39 -32.78
C ASP A 81 12.97 2.29 -33.46
N GLY A 82 13.73 3.08 -32.69
CA GLY A 82 14.76 3.99 -33.22
C GLY A 82 14.23 5.20 -33.97
N ARG A 83 12.92 5.49 -33.88
CA ARG A 83 12.25 6.57 -34.61
C ARG A 83 12.24 7.92 -33.88
N GLU A 84 12.54 7.91 -32.59
CA GLU A 84 12.48 9.09 -31.72
C GLU A 84 13.49 8.91 -30.56
N THR A 85 13.79 9.98 -29.83
CA THR A 85 14.68 9.92 -28.64
C THR A 85 13.95 10.51 -27.43
N ILE A 86 14.25 9.98 -26.23
CA ILE A 86 13.72 10.54 -24.98
C ILE A 86 14.67 11.62 -24.50
N THR A 87 14.21 12.86 -24.45
CA THR A 87 15.01 13.93 -23.86
C THR A 87 15.04 13.82 -22.34
N ALA A 88 16.03 14.44 -21.69
CA ALA A 88 16.07 14.51 -20.23
C ALA A 88 14.82 15.18 -19.63
N ALA A 89 14.22 16.12 -20.36
CA ALA A 89 12.98 16.78 -19.96
C ALA A 89 11.77 15.83 -20.02
N ASP A 90 11.68 15.00 -21.06
CA ASP A 90 10.63 13.97 -21.20
C ASP A 90 10.75 12.92 -20.09
N ALA A 91 11.96 12.40 -19.85
CA ALA A 91 12.21 11.46 -18.77
C ALA A 91 11.79 12.04 -17.40
N ALA A 92 12.17 13.29 -17.12
CA ALA A 92 11.78 13.97 -15.87
C ALA A 92 10.26 14.11 -15.73
N LYS A 93 9.55 14.42 -16.82
CA LYS A 93 8.09 14.53 -16.85
C LYS A 93 7.41 13.17 -16.63
N ILE A 94 7.86 12.13 -17.33
CA ILE A 94 7.34 10.76 -17.25
C ILE A 94 7.53 10.21 -15.82
N VAL A 95 8.73 10.36 -15.25
CA VAL A 95 9.04 9.94 -13.88
C VAL A 95 8.25 10.76 -12.85
N GLY A 96 8.05 12.05 -13.08
CA GLY A 96 7.19 12.88 -12.24
C GLY A 96 5.77 12.32 -12.15
N ARG A 97 5.16 11.96 -13.28
CA ARG A 97 3.83 11.33 -13.31
C ARG A 97 3.80 9.96 -12.67
N TYR A 98 4.87 9.18 -12.81
CA TYR A 98 5.01 7.89 -12.12
C TYR A 98 5.03 8.07 -10.60
N LYS A 99 5.78 9.05 -10.08
CA LYS A 99 5.79 9.41 -8.65
C LYS A 99 4.42 9.86 -8.16
N ASP A 100 3.74 10.74 -8.90
CA ASP A 100 2.39 11.21 -8.54
C ASP A 100 1.41 10.03 -8.39
N LYS A 101 1.46 9.06 -9.31
CA LYS A 101 0.63 7.84 -9.24
C LYS A 101 0.99 6.94 -8.06
N MET A 102 2.29 6.77 -7.76
CA MET A 102 2.73 6.03 -6.57
C MET A 102 2.27 6.70 -5.27
N LEU A 103 2.30 8.03 -5.21
CA LEU A 103 1.83 8.80 -4.06
C LEU A 103 0.32 8.61 -3.87
N LYS A 104 -0.46 8.69 -4.95
CA LYS A 104 -1.91 8.41 -4.90
C LYS A 104 -2.18 6.97 -4.44
N PHE A 105 -1.49 5.98 -5.02
CA PHE A 105 -1.61 4.58 -4.62
C PHE A 105 -1.34 4.40 -3.12
N ARG A 106 -0.29 5.03 -2.60
CA ARG A 106 0.02 4.98 -1.17
C ARG A 106 -1.07 5.63 -0.32
N GLY A 107 -1.59 6.79 -0.72
CA GLY A 107 -2.71 7.43 -0.04
C GLY A 107 -3.94 6.52 0.04
N ASP A 108 -4.28 5.84 -1.05
CA ASP A 108 -5.39 4.88 -1.09
C ASP A 108 -5.14 3.66 -0.20
N MET A 109 -3.91 3.17 -0.13
CA MET A 109 -3.52 2.05 0.74
C MET A 109 -3.60 2.41 2.22
N ILE A 110 -3.15 3.60 2.61
CA ILE A 110 -3.27 4.12 3.97
C ILE A 110 -4.75 4.25 4.31
N ALA A 111 -5.52 5.00 3.51
CA ALA A 111 -6.94 5.24 3.77
C ALA A 111 -7.72 3.93 3.95
N ARG A 112 -7.50 2.94 3.07
CA ARG A 112 -8.16 1.64 3.18
C ARG A 112 -7.76 0.87 4.44
N THR A 113 -6.48 0.88 4.79
CA THR A 113 -5.99 0.15 5.97
C THR A 113 -6.57 0.78 7.23
N GLU A 114 -6.40 2.08 7.41
CA GLU A 114 -6.83 2.78 8.62
C GLU A 114 -8.36 2.76 8.78
N SER A 115 -9.12 3.06 7.71
CA SER A 115 -10.59 3.10 7.81
C SER A 115 -11.20 1.73 8.09
N LEU A 116 -10.74 0.67 7.45
CA LEU A 116 -11.28 -0.67 7.69
C LEU A 116 -10.86 -1.22 9.06
N THR A 117 -9.62 -0.98 9.48
CA THR A 117 -9.17 -1.37 10.83
C THR A 117 -9.96 -0.61 11.89
N ALA A 118 -10.17 0.70 11.75
CA ALA A 118 -10.95 1.50 12.70
C ALA A 118 -12.41 1.00 12.83
N LEU A 119 -13.06 0.67 11.71
CA LEU A 119 -14.42 0.12 11.73
C LEU A 119 -14.49 -1.23 12.48
N ARG A 120 -13.49 -2.09 12.28
CA ARG A 120 -13.44 -3.40 12.96
C ARG A 120 -13.11 -3.25 14.44
N ALA A 121 -12.17 -2.38 14.78
CA ALA A 121 -11.84 -2.05 16.16
C ALA A 121 -13.06 -1.50 16.89
N GLY A 122 -13.80 -0.56 16.29
CA GLY A 122 -15.03 -0.03 16.88
C GLY A 122 -16.11 -1.08 17.08
N ARG A 123 -16.25 -2.04 16.16
CA ARG A 123 -17.16 -3.17 16.34
C ARG A 123 -16.71 -4.11 17.47
N HIS A 124 -15.43 -4.44 17.53
CA HIS A 124 -14.86 -5.29 18.57
C HIS A 124 -15.03 -4.65 19.96
N GLU A 125 -14.74 -3.36 20.07
CA GLU A 125 -14.95 -2.54 21.27
C GLU A 125 -16.42 -2.52 21.68
N GLY A 126 -17.35 -2.42 20.72
CA GLY A 126 -18.79 -2.52 21.01
C GLY A 126 -19.18 -3.85 21.69
N TYR A 127 -18.55 -4.96 21.31
CA TYR A 127 -18.76 -6.24 22.02
C TYR A 127 -18.07 -6.29 23.37
N ALA A 128 -16.90 -5.65 23.53
CA ALA A 128 -16.24 -5.53 24.84
C ALA A 128 -17.14 -4.80 25.85
N GLN A 129 -17.80 -3.72 25.44
CA GLN A 129 -18.72 -2.98 26.32
C GLN A 129 -19.95 -3.79 26.72
N LEU A 130 -20.42 -4.71 25.87
CA LEU A 130 -21.51 -5.61 26.24
C LEU A 130 -21.07 -6.65 27.28
N LEU A 131 -19.82 -7.12 27.20
CA LEU A 131 -19.21 -7.97 28.23
C LEU A 131 -19.03 -7.22 29.54
N ASP A 132 -18.47 -6.01 29.49
CA ASP A 132 -18.20 -5.19 30.66
C ASP A 132 -19.48 -4.79 31.41
N SER A 133 -20.57 -4.57 30.68
CA SER A 133 -21.88 -4.28 31.27
C SER A 133 -22.59 -5.52 31.82
N GLY A 134 -22.07 -6.72 31.58
CA GLY A 134 -22.71 -8.00 31.94
C GLY A 134 -23.95 -8.33 31.10
N THR A 135 -24.19 -7.60 30.00
CA THR A 135 -25.30 -7.89 29.07
C THR A 135 -25.08 -9.23 28.37
N VAL A 136 -23.83 -9.58 28.11
CA VAL A 136 -23.40 -10.90 27.61
C VAL A 136 -22.22 -11.39 28.44
N THR A 137 -21.99 -12.70 28.44
CA THR A 137 -20.82 -13.32 29.06
C THR A 137 -19.88 -13.90 28.00
N GLU A 138 -18.61 -14.12 28.37
CA GLU A 138 -17.57 -14.65 27.45
C GLU A 138 -18.00 -15.96 26.77
N ASP A 139 -18.66 -16.86 27.50
CA ASP A 139 -19.11 -18.16 27.00
C ASP A 139 -20.28 -18.07 26.00
N GLN A 140 -21.01 -16.94 25.99
CA GLN A 140 -22.07 -16.67 25.03
C GLN A 140 -21.54 -16.18 23.68
N ILE A 141 -20.29 -15.72 23.61
CA ILE A 141 -19.70 -15.17 22.41
C ILE A 141 -18.92 -16.25 21.64
N GLU A 142 -19.24 -16.39 20.35
CA GLU A 142 -18.41 -17.12 19.39
C GLU A 142 -18.07 -16.19 18.22
N ARG A 143 -16.79 -16.15 17.86
CA ARG A 143 -16.28 -15.32 16.76
C ARG A 143 -15.73 -16.22 15.67
N THR A 144 -16.10 -15.93 14.43
CA THR A 144 -15.66 -16.67 13.24
C THR A 144 -14.93 -15.75 12.29
N TRP A 145 -13.77 -16.17 11.81
CA TRP A 145 -13.03 -15.44 10.78
C TRP A 145 -13.67 -15.64 9.40
N ASP A 146 -13.94 -14.55 8.69
CA ASP A 146 -14.38 -14.54 7.29
C ASP A 146 -13.35 -13.78 6.45
N ALA A 147 -12.69 -14.51 5.56
CA ALA A 147 -11.58 -14.07 4.76
C ALA A 147 -12.00 -13.30 3.50
N THR A 148 -13.30 -13.06 3.27
CA THR A 148 -13.90 -12.58 2.00
C THR A 148 -13.79 -13.58 0.85
N GLY A 149 -12.71 -14.36 0.78
CA GLY A 149 -12.55 -15.48 -0.16
C GLY A 149 -12.36 -15.11 -1.64
N ASP A 150 -11.89 -13.89 -1.95
CA ASP A 150 -11.67 -13.47 -3.34
C ASP A 150 -10.18 -13.58 -3.77
N LYS A 151 -9.90 -13.28 -5.05
CA LYS A 151 -8.55 -13.35 -5.64
C LYS A 151 -7.48 -12.45 -4.99
N ARG A 152 -7.86 -11.56 -4.08
CA ARG A 152 -6.96 -10.63 -3.37
C ARG A 152 -6.84 -11.01 -1.88
N THR A 153 -7.57 -12.02 -1.41
CA THR A 153 -7.37 -12.59 -0.08
C THR A 153 -6.03 -13.32 -0.05
N ARG A 154 -5.21 -13.03 0.96
CA ARG A 154 -3.91 -13.68 1.14
C ARG A 154 -4.10 -15.12 1.60
N LEU A 155 -3.15 -15.99 1.25
CA LEU A 155 -3.23 -17.42 1.53
C LEU A 155 -3.41 -17.71 3.02
N ASP A 156 -2.65 -17.01 3.87
CA ASP A 156 -2.74 -17.17 5.33
C ASP A 156 -4.15 -16.90 5.85
N HIS A 157 -4.78 -15.82 5.41
CA HIS A 157 -6.13 -15.46 5.84
C HIS A 157 -7.19 -16.37 5.22
N LEU A 158 -6.96 -16.90 4.01
CA LEU A 158 -7.84 -17.89 3.41
C LEU A 158 -7.79 -19.21 4.19
N ALA A 159 -6.62 -19.61 4.70
CA ALA A 159 -6.47 -20.76 5.58
C ALA A 159 -7.16 -20.57 6.94
N MET A 160 -7.39 -19.33 7.36
CA MET A 160 -8.19 -18.99 8.55
C MET A 160 -9.70 -18.94 8.27
N GLU A 161 -10.18 -19.10 7.03
CA GLU A 161 -11.62 -19.07 6.73
C GLU A 161 -12.39 -20.05 7.62
N GLY A 162 -13.40 -19.55 8.31
CA GLY A 162 -14.20 -20.36 9.22
C GLY A 162 -13.52 -20.72 10.54
N GLN A 163 -12.30 -20.23 10.82
CA GLN A 163 -11.67 -20.37 12.13
C GLN A 163 -12.58 -19.77 13.20
N LYS A 164 -12.91 -20.56 14.23
CA LYS A 164 -13.77 -20.15 15.33
C LYS A 164 -12.98 -20.01 16.61
N VAL A 165 -13.24 -18.94 17.35
CA VAL A 165 -12.72 -18.70 18.70
C VAL A 165 -13.89 -18.40 19.64
N ARG A 166 -13.79 -18.85 20.89
CA ARG A 166 -14.80 -18.61 21.92
C ARG A 166 -14.39 -17.41 22.77
N GLY A 167 -15.36 -16.59 23.14
CA GLY A 167 -15.13 -15.34 23.84
C GLY A 167 -14.53 -14.26 22.95
N LEU A 168 -14.40 -13.07 23.53
CA LEU A 168 -13.75 -11.92 22.93
C LEU A 168 -12.24 -11.93 23.20
N SER A 169 -11.80 -12.48 24.33
CA SER A 169 -10.39 -12.54 24.77
C SER A 169 -9.51 -13.53 23.99
N ALA A 170 -10.09 -14.54 23.34
CA ALA A 170 -9.32 -15.49 22.55
C ALA A 170 -8.91 -14.90 21.18
N PRO A 171 -7.62 -14.97 20.78
CA PRO A 171 -7.18 -14.47 19.49
C PRO A 171 -7.42 -15.48 18.36
N PHE A 172 -7.60 -14.97 17.15
CA PHE A 172 -7.37 -15.76 15.94
C PHE A 172 -5.87 -15.99 15.76
N VAL A 173 -5.51 -17.13 15.16
CA VAL A 173 -4.10 -17.49 14.91
C VAL A 173 -3.92 -17.78 13.43
N ALA A 174 -3.03 -17.02 12.80
CA ALA A 174 -2.64 -17.20 11.40
C ALA A 174 -1.62 -18.35 11.25
N PRO A 175 -1.46 -18.93 10.04
CA PRO A 175 -0.48 -19.99 9.79
C PRO A 175 0.98 -19.63 10.12
N ASP A 176 1.35 -18.35 10.06
CA ASP A 176 2.68 -17.86 10.43
C ASP A 176 2.88 -17.69 11.96
N GLY A 177 1.87 -18.04 12.75
CA GLY A 177 1.86 -17.92 14.21
C GLY A 177 1.40 -16.56 14.73
N SER A 178 1.15 -15.59 13.85
CA SER A 178 0.64 -14.28 14.26
C SER A 178 -0.73 -14.39 14.92
N GLN A 179 -0.93 -13.63 15.99
CA GLN A 179 -2.20 -13.57 16.72
C GLN A 179 -2.92 -12.26 16.44
N LEU A 180 -4.23 -12.33 16.22
CA LEU A 180 -5.06 -11.15 15.94
C LEU A 180 -6.34 -11.19 16.79
N MET A 181 -6.62 -10.12 17.51
CA MET A 181 -7.88 -9.98 18.24
C MET A 181 -9.06 -9.69 17.33
N PHE A 182 -8.85 -9.27 16.08
CA PHE A 182 -9.85 -9.16 15.01
C PHE A 182 -9.11 -8.85 13.70
N PRO A 183 -9.73 -8.93 12.52
CA PRO A 183 -9.00 -8.68 11.28
C PRO A 183 -8.40 -7.26 11.21
N GLY A 184 -7.09 -7.17 10.97
CA GLY A 184 -6.38 -5.89 10.93
C GLY A 184 -5.91 -5.39 12.30
N ASP A 185 -6.18 -6.13 13.37
CA ASP A 185 -5.64 -5.85 14.71
C ASP A 185 -4.12 -6.06 14.76
N THR A 186 -3.44 -5.20 15.53
CA THR A 186 -2.00 -5.28 15.83
C THR A 186 -1.71 -5.40 17.33
N SER A 187 -2.73 -5.49 18.18
CA SER A 187 -2.57 -5.48 19.65
C SER A 187 -1.68 -6.60 20.18
N LEU A 188 -1.63 -7.73 19.47
CA LEU A 188 -0.78 -8.90 19.79
C LEU A 188 0.46 -9.02 18.89
N GLY A 189 0.85 -7.93 18.22
CA GLY A 189 2.09 -7.87 17.43
C GLY A 189 2.01 -8.45 16.02
N ALA A 190 0.80 -8.64 15.47
CA ALA A 190 0.64 -9.11 14.09
C ALA A 190 1.34 -8.17 13.09
N PRO A 191 2.15 -8.70 12.16
CA PRO A 191 2.96 -7.90 11.26
C PRO A 191 2.10 -7.25 10.17
N GLY A 192 2.67 -6.24 9.49
CA GLY A 192 2.02 -5.58 8.35
C GLY A 192 1.54 -6.53 7.25
N ALA A 193 2.21 -7.69 7.09
CA ALA A 193 1.79 -8.75 6.17
C ALA A 193 0.39 -9.32 6.50
N GLN A 194 0.01 -9.33 7.78
CA GLN A 194 -1.30 -9.79 8.27
C GLN A 194 -2.32 -8.66 8.47
N THR A 195 -1.92 -7.38 8.41
CA THR A 195 -2.82 -6.27 8.76
C THR A 195 -3.07 -5.28 7.62
N ILE A 196 -2.03 -4.93 6.84
CA ILE A 196 -2.15 -3.92 5.78
C ILE A 196 -3.10 -4.38 4.67
N ALA A 197 -4.00 -3.50 4.25
CA ALA A 197 -5.04 -3.75 3.24
C ALA A 197 -5.90 -5.01 3.50
N CYS A 198 -6.01 -5.44 4.76
CA CYS A 198 -6.88 -6.53 5.14
C CYS A 198 -8.35 -6.18 4.89
N ARG A 199 -9.07 -7.07 4.20
CA ARG A 199 -10.51 -6.93 3.89
C ARG A 199 -11.41 -7.92 4.63
N CYS A 200 -10.80 -8.88 5.31
CA CYS A 200 -11.48 -9.90 6.11
C CYS A 200 -12.36 -9.24 7.19
N ILE A 201 -13.38 -9.94 7.66
CA ILE A 201 -14.26 -9.51 8.74
C ILE A 201 -14.36 -10.63 9.76
N GLU A 202 -14.60 -10.29 11.02
CA GLU A 202 -15.12 -11.28 11.97
C GLU A 202 -16.66 -11.32 11.90
N LYS A 203 -17.22 -12.51 12.08
CA LYS A 203 -18.64 -12.71 12.36
C LYS A 203 -18.75 -13.04 13.84
N VAL A 204 -19.54 -12.27 14.58
CA VAL A 204 -19.79 -12.52 16.00
C VAL A 204 -21.19 -13.09 16.15
N ARG A 205 -21.30 -14.19 16.89
CA ARG A 205 -22.56 -14.84 17.23
C ARG A 205 -22.69 -14.86 18.74
N ILE A 206 -23.78 -14.29 19.24
CA ILE A 206 -24.19 -14.39 20.65
C ILE A 206 -25.15 -15.57 20.77
N ARG A 207 -24.89 -16.47 21.70
CA ARG A 207 -25.72 -17.62 22.01
C ARG A 207 -26.50 -17.32 23.29
N TYR A 208 -27.80 -17.13 23.16
CA TYR A 208 -28.71 -17.11 24.31
C TYR A 208 -29.06 -18.57 24.66
N LEU A 209 -29.07 -18.89 25.96
CA LEU A 209 -29.50 -20.18 26.49
C LEU A 209 -30.99 -20.41 26.23
#